data_AF-A0A0D0DA46-F1
#
_entry.id   AF-A0A0D0DA46-F1
#
_cell.length_a   1.000
_cell.length_b   1.000
_cell.length_c   1.000
_cell.angle_alpha   90.00
_cell.angle_beta   90.00
_cell.angle_gamma   90.00
#
_symmetry.space_group_name_H-M   'P 1'
#
loop_
_entity.id
_entity.type
_entity.pdbx_description
1 polymer ?
#
loop_
_entity_poly.entity_id
_entity_poly.type
_entity_poly.pdbx_seq_one_letter_code
_entity_poly.pdbx_strand_id
1 'polypeptide(L)'
;MPKTTKEHASTAAFRLFKRQLFHTSLSGILSSLKPGMTKPEVVRFGGGHLHCVVYGLGPYIADYEEQALLACIVPNWCPKHNLNTNSLRRCQEHTEALVEEFGPDTLWDEYGIVGQLVPFTNDFPCADIYDLLSPDLLHRIIKGSFKDHLVDWVGQYLKMTHGTSKANSILDDIDRRIAAVAPFTGLRQIPQGWHFKQWTGDDSKVLMKVYIPAIEGYVPVDVI
;
A
#
# COMPACT_ATOMS: atom_id res chain seq x y z
N MET A 1 14.46 7.34 -9.57
CA MET A 1 14.10 6.36 -10.63
C MET A 1 14.58 6.84 -11.99
N PRO A 2 15.01 5.93 -12.88
CA PRO A 2 15.47 6.28 -14.22
C PRO A 2 14.35 6.91 -15.03
N LYS A 3 14.70 7.89 -15.86
CA LYS A 3 13.79 8.54 -16.82
C LYS A 3 14.07 7.97 -18.21
N THR A 4 13.04 7.86 -19.03
CA THR A 4 13.15 7.50 -20.45
C THR A 4 12.35 8.50 -21.29
N THR A 5 12.48 8.41 -22.62
CA THR A 5 11.68 9.22 -23.55
C THR A 5 10.18 8.94 -23.36
N LYS A 6 9.32 9.91 -23.69
CA LYS A 6 7.86 9.73 -23.56
C LYS A 6 7.34 8.52 -24.32
N GLU A 7 7.96 8.20 -25.46
CA GLU A 7 7.65 7.04 -26.30
C GLU A 7 7.77 5.72 -25.53
N HIS A 8 8.80 5.56 -24.71
CA HIS A 8 9.05 4.30 -24.01
C HIS A 8 8.51 4.27 -22.58
N ALA A 9 8.05 5.40 -22.04
CA ALA A 9 7.65 5.54 -20.64
C ALA A 9 6.53 4.58 -20.22
N SER A 10 5.64 4.22 -21.14
CA SER A 10 4.51 3.30 -20.93
C SER A 10 4.77 1.86 -21.36
N THR A 11 5.93 1.56 -21.95
CA THR A 11 6.24 0.22 -22.47
C THR A 11 6.38 -0.81 -21.35
N ALA A 12 5.96 -2.05 -21.61
CA ALA A 12 6.14 -3.16 -20.67
C ALA A 12 7.62 -3.37 -20.32
N ALA A 13 8.51 -3.31 -21.31
CA ALA A 13 9.95 -3.44 -21.14
C ALA A 13 10.52 -2.39 -20.17
N PHE A 14 10.16 -1.11 -20.31
CA PHE A 14 10.64 -0.08 -19.41
C PHE A 14 10.05 -0.20 -17.99
N ARG A 15 8.78 -0.61 -17.87
CA ARG A 15 8.17 -0.91 -16.57
C ARG A 15 8.92 -2.04 -15.87
N LEU A 16 9.22 -3.12 -16.58
CA LEU A 16 10.01 -4.24 -16.07
C LEU A 16 11.42 -3.81 -15.66
N PHE A 17 12.13 -3.07 -16.52
CA PHE A 17 13.46 -2.53 -16.23
C PHE A 17 13.48 -1.69 -14.96
N LYS A 18 12.48 -0.82 -14.75
CA LYS A 18 12.35 -0.02 -13.52
C LYS A 18 12.23 -0.88 -12.27
N ARG A 19 11.46 -1.96 -12.33
CA ARG A 19 11.28 -2.91 -11.22
C ARG A 19 12.56 -3.71 -10.97
N GLN A 20 13.21 -4.19 -12.03
CA GLN A 20 14.48 -4.89 -11.93
C GLN A 20 15.56 -4.00 -11.30
N LEU A 21 15.69 -2.75 -11.76
CA LEU A 21 16.65 -1.81 -11.21
C LEU A 21 16.38 -1.54 -9.73
N PHE A 22 15.10 -1.44 -9.32
CA PHE A 22 14.74 -1.29 -7.91
C PHE A 22 15.25 -2.46 -7.07
N HIS A 23 14.96 -3.70 -7.47
CA HIS A 23 15.39 -4.90 -6.75
C HIS A 23 16.92 -5.06 -6.74
N THR A 24 17.58 -4.92 -7.89
CA THR A 24 19.05 -4.99 -7.97
C THR A 24 19.72 -3.89 -7.13
N SER A 25 19.14 -2.69 -7.07
CA SER A 25 19.69 -1.61 -6.24
C SER A 25 19.58 -1.94 -4.75
N LEU A 26 18.42 -2.41 -4.28
CA LEU A 26 18.25 -2.79 -2.88
C LEU A 26 19.16 -3.95 -2.48
N SER A 27 19.30 -4.97 -3.34
CA SER A 27 20.24 -6.06 -3.11
C SER A 27 21.69 -5.56 -2.98
N GLY A 28 22.10 -4.65 -3.87
CA GLY A 28 23.43 -4.03 -3.80
C GLY A 28 23.65 -3.22 -2.52
N ILE A 29 22.68 -2.39 -2.14
CA ILE A 29 22.74 -1.54 -0.93
C ILE A 29 22.86 -2.39 0.34
N LEU A 30 22.09 -3.47 0.43
CA LEU A 30 22.01 -4.31 1.62
C LEU A 30 23.06 -5.44 1.65
N SER A 31 23.82 -5.63 0.56
CA SER A 31 24.76 -6.75 0.38
C SER A 31 25.76 -6.93 1.52
N SER A 32 26.18 -5.84 2.17
CA SER A 32 27.10 -5.86 3.31
C SER A 32 26.54 -6.52 4.56
N LEU A 33 25.21 -6.72 4.65
CA LEU A 33 24.55 -7.36 5.79
C LEU A 33 24.61 -8.89 5.73
N LYS A 34 24.75 -9.48 4.53
CA LYS A 34 24.69 -10.95 4.33
C LYS A 34 25.59 -11.77 5.28
N PRO A 35 26.85 -11.36 5.56
CA PRO A 35 27.71 -12.13 6.46
C PRO A 35 27.11 -12.28 7.87
N GLY A 36 26.53 -11.22 8.43
CA GLY A 36 25.90 -11.23 9.76
C GLY A 36 24.58 -12.00 9.82
N MET A 37 23.98 -12.32 8.67
CA MET A 37 22.75 -13.10 8.59
C MET A 37 23.00 -14.61 8.49
N THR A 38 24.25 -15.04 8.29
CA THR A 38 24.63 -16.45 8.21
C THR A 38 25.56 -16.86 9.36
N LYS A 39 26.52 -16.00 9.71
CA LYS A 39 27.48 -16.25 10.78
C LYS A 39 27.05 -15.48 12.03
N PRO A 40 26.80 -16.17 13.16
CA PRO A 40 26.48 -15.49 14.41
C PRO A 40 27.61 -14.58 14.88
N GLU A 41 27.27 -13.40 15.37
CA GLU A 41 28.18 -12.43 15.98
C GLU A 41 27.96 -12.34 17.49
N VAL A 42 29.05 -12.19 18.26
CA VAL A 42 28.96 -12.03 19.71
C VAL A 42 28.74 -10.57 20.04
N VAL A 43 27.56 -10.25 20.57
CA VAL A 43 27.13 -8.88 20.90
C VAL A 43 26.87 -8.77 22.40
N ARG A 44 27.34 -7.67 23.01
CA ARG A 44 27.06 -7.34 24.41
C ARG A 44 25.76 -6.55 24.50
N PHE A 45 24.82 -7.06 25.28
CA PHE A 45 23.52 -6.43 25.48
C PHE A 45 23.56 -5.46 26.67
N GLY A 46 22.51 -4.63 26.81
CA GLY A 46 22.42 -3.61 27.88
C GLY A 46 22.55 -4.15 29.30
N GLY A 47 22.23 -5.44 29.52
CA GLY A 47 22.41 -6.12 30.81
C GLY A 47 23.84 -6.64 31.07
N GLY A 48 24.80 -6.37 30.19
CA GLY A 48 26.20 -6.78 30.33
C GLY A 48 26.52 -8.20 29.84
N HIS A 49 25.51 -9.03 29.57
CA HIS A 49 25.65 -10.38 29.01
C HIS A 49 26.01 -10.36 27.52
N LEU A 50 26.75 -11.40 27.09
CA LEU A 50 27.12 -11.64 25.70
C LEU A 50 26.14 -12.64 25.08
N HIS A 51 25.65 -12.34 23.88
CA HIS A 51 24.77 -13.21 23.11
C HIS A 51 25.33 -13.43 21.70
N CYS A 52 25.15 -14.63 21.16
CA CYS A 52 25.37 -14.89 19.74
C CYS A 52 24.11 -14.47 18.98
N VAL A 53 24.24 -13.50 18.08
CA VAL A 53 23.14 -12.90 17.32
C VAL A 53 23.31 -13.22 15.84
N VAL A 54 22.22 -13.63 15.19
CA VAL A 54 22.09 -13.67 13.74
C VAL A 54 21.14 -12.55 13.33
N TYR A 55 21.53 -11.75 12.35
CA TYR A 55 20.71 -10.64 11.89
C TYR A 55 19.73 -11.10 10.80
N GLY A 56 18.58 -10.43 10.74
CA GLY A 56 17.56 -10.61 9.72
C GLY A 56 17.11 -9.25 9.18
N LEU A 57 16.48 -9.24 8.00
CA LEU A 57 15.78 -8.04 7.55
C LEU A 57 14.48 -7.90 8.32
N GLY A 58 14.19 -6.69 8.80
CA GLY A 58 12.97 -6.40 9.55
C GLY A 58 11.76 -6.26 8.63
N PRO A 59 10.55 -6.12 9.20
CA PRO A 59 9.34 -5.92 8.42
C PRO A 59 9.42 -4.68 7.53
N TYR A 60 9.02 -4.81 6.27
CA TYR A 60 8.94 -3.72 5.32
C TYR A 60 7.52 -3.14 5.36
N ILE A 61 7.38 -1.96 5.97
CA ILE A 61 6.11 -1.23 6.03
C ILE A 61 5.98 -0.42 4.73
N ALA A 62 4.98 -0.78 3.93
CA ALA A 62 4.75 -0.19 2.61
C ALA A 62 3.26 -0.01 2.35
N ASP A 63 2.92 0.94 1.47
CA ASP A 63 1.58 1.00 0.89
C ASP A 63 1.36 -0.19 -0.07
N TYR A 64 0.14 -0.31 -0.62
CA TYR A 64 -0.19 -1.47 -1.43
C TYR A 64 0.58 -1.49 -2.76
N GLU A 65 0.73 -0.34 -3.41
CA GLU A 65 1.48 -0.24 -4.66
C GLU A 65 2.95 -0.65 -4.48
N GLU A 66 3.58 -0.25 -3.38
CA GLU A 66 4.95 -0.64 -3.02
C GLU A 66 5.04 -2.10 -2.56
N GLN A 67 4.07 -2.61 -1.78
CA GLN A 67 3.99 -4.05 -1.48
C GLN A 67 3.95 -4.90 -2.75
N ALA A 68 3.18 -4.46 -3.75
CA ALA A 68 3.05 -5.18 -5.00
C ALA A 68 4.37 -5.19 -5.80
N LEU A 69 5.11 -4.08 -5.77
CA LEU A 69 6.45 -3.97 -6.34
C LEU A 69 7.44 -4.91 -5.64
N LEU A 70 7.45 -4.89 -4.30
CA LEU A 70 8.39 -5.65 -3.47
C LEU A 70 8.21 -7.15 -3.62
N ALA A 71 6.97 -7.65 -3.56
CA ALA A 71 6.67 -9.07 -3.71
C ALA A 71 6.58 -9.53 -5.17
N CYS A 72 6.91 -8.66 -6.15
CA CYS A 72 6.81 -8.96 -7.58
C CYS A 72 5.42 -9.50 -8.00
N ILE A 73 4.35 -8.95 -7.43
CA ILE A 73 2.98 -9.34 -7.75
C ILE A 73 2.32 -8.37 -8.74
N VAL A 74 1.31 -8.88 -9.43
CA VAL A 74 0.44 -8.10 -10.31
C VAL A 74 -0.47 -7.20 -9.46
N PRO A 75 -0.68 -5.91 -9.82
CA PRO A 75 -1.62 -5.05 -9.10
C PRO A 75 -3.01 -5.68 -8.99
N ASN A 76 -3.70 -5.41 -7.88
CA ASN A 76 -4.97 -6.02 -7.46
C ASN A 76 -4.89 -7.47 -6.97
N TRP A 77 -3.71 -8.09 -6.95
CA TRP A 77 -3.51 -9.38 -6.28
C TRP A 77 -3.06 -9.21 -4.83
N CYS A 78 -3.35 -10.21 -3.99
CA CYS A 78 -2.89 -10.19 -2.61
C CYS A 78 -1.42 -10.63 -2.54
N PRO A 79 -0.54 -9.82 -1.90
CA PRO A 79 0.86 -10.18 -1.75
C PRO A 79 1.05 -11.32 -0.76
N LYS A 80 0.10 -11.61 0.13
CA LYS A 80 0.25 -12.67 1.14
C LYS A 80 -0.42 -13.99 0.78
N HIS A 81 -1.46 -13.98 -0.05
CA HIS A 81 -2.26 -15.17 -0.36
C HIS A 81 -2.74 -15.11 -1.81
N ASN A 82 -3.08 -16.24 -2.42
CA ASN A 82 -3.85 -16.25 -3.66
C ASN A 82 -5.35 -16.34 -3.31
N LEU A 83 -6.03 -15.20 -3.19
CA LEU A 83 -7.43 -15.15 -2.72
C LEU A 83 -8.44 -15.81 -3.67
N ASN A 84 -8.06 -16.11 -4.91
CA ASN A 84 -8.93 -16.76 -5.88
C ASN A 84 -9.11 -18.26 -5.61
N THR A 85 -8.25 -18.83 -4.78
CA THR A 85 -8.32 -20.20 -4.30
C THR A 85 -8.23 -20.18 -2.78
N ASN A 86 -8.71 -21.20 -2.08
CA ASN A 86 -8.57 -21.29 -0.62
C ASN A 86 -7.11 -21.67 -0.28
N SER A 87 -6.17 -20.82 -0.71
CA SER A 87 -4.74 -21.11 -0.83
C SER A 87 -4.00 -20.82 0.47
N LEU A 88 -2.86 -21.51 0.59
CA LEU A 88 -1.88 -21.22 1.62
C LEU A 88 -1.28 -19.82 1.42
N ARG A 89 -0.63 -19.32 2.47
CA ARG A 89 0.20 -18.12 2.36
C ARG A 89 1.25 -18.31 1.28
N ARG A 90 1.53 -17.25 0.54
CA ARG A 90 2.71 -17.20 -0.34
C ARG A 90 3.95 -17.29 0.54
N CYS A 91 4.92 -18.05 0.06
CA CYS A 91 6.27 -18.08 0.57
C CYS A 91 7.24 -18.12 -0.62
N GLN A 92 8.51 -17.86 -0.35
CA GLN A 92 9.56 -17.87 -1.35
C GLN A 92 9.62 -19.23 -2.06
N GLU A 93 9.64 -20.33 -1.30
CA GLU A 93 9.79 -21.69 -1.86
C GLU A 93 8.64 -22.04 -2.82
N HIS A 94 7.40 -21.70 -2.46
CA HIS A 94 6.25 -21.95 -3.32
C HIS A 94 6.32 -21.09 -4.59
N THR A 95 6.76 -19.84 -4.48
CA THR A 95 6.87 -18.94 -5.63
C THR A 95 7.95 -19.40 -6.59
N GLU A 96 9.11 -19.82 -6.09
CA GLU A 96 10.20 -20.34 -6.90
C GLU A 96 9.78 -21.61 -7.65
N ALA A 97 9.08 -22.54 -6.98
CA ALA A 97 8.52 -23.73 -7.62
C ALA A 97 7.54 -23.39 -8.75
N LEU A 98 6.69 -22.37 -8.57
CA LEU A 98 5.79 -21.90 -9.63
C LEU A 98 6.55 -21.30 -10.81
N VAL A 99 7.61 -20.52 -10.55
CA VAL A 99 8.43 -19.89 -11.59
C VAL A 99 9.20 -20.92 -12.41
N GLU A 100 9.61 -22.03 -11.79
CA GLU A 100 10.27 -23.14 -12.48
C GLU A 100 9.31 -23.94 -13.38
N GLU A 101 8.07 -24.12 -12.95
CA GLU A 101 7.09 -24.96 -13.65
C GLU A 101 6.31 -24.21 -14.74
N PHE A 102 5.98 -22.93 -14.52
CA PHE A 102 5.04 -22.19 -15.37
C PHE A 102 5.69 -21.07 -16.19
N GLY A 103 5.12 -20.83 -17.38
CA GLY A 103 5.49 -19.70 -18.22
C GLY A 103 5.01 -18.35 -17.65
N PRO A 104 5.60 -17.22 -18.11
CA PRO A 104 5.26 -15.90 -17.58
C PRO A 104 3.78 -15.50 -17.70
N ASP A 105 3.09 -15.95 -18.75
CA ASP A 105 1.66 -15.63 -18.95
C ASP A 105 0.79 -16.33 -17.90
N THR A 106 1.01 -17.63 -17.67
CA THR A 106 0.31 -18.39 -16.62
C THR A 106 0.60 -17.83 -15.23
N LEU A 107 1.85 -17.48 -14.93
CA LEU A 107 2.22 -16.84 -13.68
C LEU A 107 1.48 -15.52 -13.46
N TRP A 108 1.35 -14.72 -14.51
CA TRP A 108 0.68 -13.43 -14.47
C TRP A 108 -0.83 -13.58 -14.26
N ASP A 109 -1.49 -14.42 -15.07
CA ASP A 109 -2.95 -14.50 -15.12
C ASP A 109 -3.55 -15.38 -14.00
N GLU A 110 -2.92 -16.50 -13.65
CA GLU A 110 -3.47 -17.48 -12.68
C GLU A 110 -2.93 -17.28 -11.27
N TYR A 111 -1.68 -16.82 -11.15
CA TYR A 111 -1.00 -16.68 -9.87
C TYR A 111 -0.71 -15.22 -9.49
N GLY A 112 -0.90 -14.25 -10.37
CA GLY A 112 -0.60 -12.85 -10.11
C GLY A 112 0.87 -12.58 -9.79
N ILE A 113 1.79 -13.36 -10.35
CA ILE A 113 3.24 -13.26 -10.14
C ILE A 113 3.88 -12.69 -11.42
N VAL A 114 4.77 -11.72 -11.25
CA VAL A 114 5.61 -11.21 -12.34
C VAL A 114 6.86 -12.07 -12.46
N GLY A 115 6.76 -13.19 -13.18
CA GLY A 115 7.81 -14.21 -13.28
C GLY A 115 9.13 -13.77 -13.91
N GLN A 116 9.21 -12.57 -14.51
CA GLN A 116 10.47 -12.04 -15.03
C GLN A 116 11.30 -11.27 -13.99
N LEU A 117 10.85 -11.20 -12.73
CA LEU A 117 11.51 -10.48 -11.64
C LEU A 117 11.79 -11.41 -10.48
N VAL A 118 12.92 -11.18 -9.83
CA VAL A 118 13.28 -11.82 -8.56
C VAL A 118 13.28 -10.74 -7.47
N PRO A 119 12.50 -10.90 -6.39
CA PRO A 119 12.56 -10.01 -5.24
C PRO A 119 13.99 -9.93 -4.68
N PHE A 120 14.46 -8.72 -4.32
CA PHE A 120 15.81 -8.54 -3.77
C PHE A 120 16.07 -9.35 -2.50
N THR A 121 15.02 -9.70 -1.77
CA THR A 121 15.06 -10.50 -0.55
C THR A 121 15.58 -11.91 -0.76
N ASN A 122 15.38 -12.50 -1.95
CA ASN A 122 15.84 -13.86 -2.25
C ASN A 122 17.37 -13.96 -2.21
N ASP A 123 18.07 -12.83 -2.31
CA ASP A 123 19.52 -12.74 -2.16
C ASP A 123 20.00 -12.85 -0.70
N PHE A 124 19.09 -12.83 0.28
CA PHE A 124 19.39 -12.78 1.71
C PHE A 124 18.72 -13.94 2.47
N PRO A 125 19.43 -14.58 3.42
CA PRO A 125 18.83 -15.63 4.24
C PRO A 125 17.81 -15.03 5.21
N CYS A 126 16.80 -15.81 5.61
CA CYS A 126 15.78 -15.40 6.59
C CYS A 126 15.07 -14.08 6.22
N ALA A 127 14.86 -13.83 4.93
CA ALA A 127 14.32 -12.57 4.43
C ALA A 127 13.12 -12.74 3.51
N ASP A 128 12.34 -13.82 3.62
CA ASP A 128 11.18 -14.06 2.74
C ASP A 128 10.27 -12.82 2.67
N ILE A 129 10.14 -12.24 1.47
CA ILE A 129 9.37 -11.02 1.27
C ILE A 129 7.93 -11.14 1.75
N TYR A 130 7.31 -12.32 1.58
CA TYR A 130 5.90 -12.51 1.93
C TYR A 130 5.64 -12.44 3.44
N ASP A 131 6.66 -12.80 4.23
CA ASP A 131 6.66 -12.64 5.69
C ASP A 131 7.07 -11.23 6.10
N LEU A 132 8.06 -10.64 5.42
CA LEU A 132 8.55 -9.30 5.72
C LEU A 132 7.53 -8.20 5.43
N LEU A 133 6.65 -8.38 4.44
CA LEU A 133 5.66 -7.37 4.11
C LEU A 133 4.73 -7.09 5.29
N SER A 134 4.75 -5.85 5.77
CA SER A 134 3.86 -5.34 6.79
C SER A 134 2.94 -4.28 6.17
N PRO A 135 1.61 -4.39 6.34
CA PRO A 135 0.71 -3.39 5.78
C PRO A 135 0.90 -2.04 6.47
N ASP A 136 1.04 -0.97 5.69
CA ASP A 136 0.82 0.38 6.21
C ASP A 136 -0.68 0.56 6.52
N LEU A 137 -1.05 0.17 7.75
CA LEU A 137 -2.42 0.24 8.23
C LEU A 137 -2.92 1.69 8.28
N LEU A 138 -2.04 2.63 8.63
CA LEU A 138 -2.40 4.05 8.71
C LEU A 138 -2.79 4.57 7.32
N HIS A 139 -1.93 4.32 6.33
CA HIS A 139 -2.22 4.70 4.94
C HIS A 139 -3.49 4.01 4.43
N ARG A 140 -3.65 2.71 4.71
CA ARG A 140 -4.80 1.95 4.21
C ARG A 140 -6.13 2.39 4.83
N ILE A 141 -6.16 2.74 6.11
CA ILE A 141 -7.37 3.28 6.76
C ILE A 141 -7.69 4.66 6.20
N ILE A 142 -6.71 5.55 6.08
CA ILE A 142 -6.93 6.93 5.68
C ILE A 142 -7.24 7.06 4.19
N LYS A 143 -6.37 6.54 3.32
CA LYS A 143 -6.54 6.63 1.87
C LYS A 143 -7.55 5.58 1.39
N GLY A 144 -7.36 4.32 1.75
CA GLY A 144 -8.20 3.22 1.26
C GLY A 144 -9.63 3.27 1.81
N SER A 145 -9.80 3.18 3.14
CA SER A 145 -11.13 3.06 3.74
C SER A 145 -11.88 4.38 3.82
N PHE A 146 -11.23 5.47 4.26
CA PHE A 146 -11.92 6.74 4.42
C PHE A 146 -12.08 7.49 3.10
N LYS A 147 -10.99 7.76 2.37
CA LYS A 147 -11.05 8.57 1.15
C LYS A 147 -11.62 7.77 -0.04
N ASP A 148 -10.94 6.72 -0.46
CA ASP A 148 -11.24 6.03 -1.72
C ASP A 148 -12.49 5.14 -1.63
N HIS A 149 -12.91 4.77 -0.41
CA HIS A 149 -14.15 4.04 -0.18
C HIS A 149 -15.26 4.95 0.33
N LEU A 150 -15.24 5.40 1.60
CA LEU A 150 -16.38 6.11 2.19
C LEU A 150 -16.72 7.43 1.46
N VAL A 151 -15.74 8.32 1.30
CA VAL A 151 -15.91 9.64 0.68
C VAL A 151 -16.34 9.50 -0.78
N ASP A 152 -15.62 8.70 -1.57
CA ASP A 152 -15.94 8.49 -2.97
C ASP A 152 -17.30 7.78 -3.15
N TRP A 153 -17.63 6.81 -2.30
CA TRP A 153 -18.93 6.12 -2.31
C TRP A 153 -20.08 7.08 -2.03
N VAL A 154 -19.98 7.95 -1.02
CA VAL A 154 -21.02 8.96 -0.74
C VAL A 154 -21.23 9.86 -1.96
N GLY A 155 -20.15 10.32 -2.59
CA GLY A 155 -20.23 11.12 -3.81
C GLY A 155 -20.93 10.40 -4.97
N GLN A 156 -20.65 9.10 -5.15
CA GLN A 156 -21.31 8.26 -6.17
C GLN A 156 -22.79 8.02 -5.83
N TYR A 157 -23.10 7.68 -4.57
CA TYR A 157 -24.46 7.46 -4.08
C TYR A 157 -25.35 8.68 -4.31
N LEU A 158 -24.87 9.88 -3.97
CA LEU A 158 -25.63 11.11 -4.16
C LEU A 158 -25.89 11.40 -5.64
N LYS A 159 -24.91 11.17 -6.50
CA LYS A 159 -25.06 11.31 -7.96
C LYS A 159 -26.08 10.33 -8.52
N MET A 160 -26.06 9.08 -8.07
CA MET A 160 -27.02 8.05 -8.49
C MET A 160 -28.44 8.35 -8.01
N THR A 161 -28.59 8.81 -6.75
CA THR A 161 -29.90 9.03 -6.13
C THR A 161 -30.58 10.31 -6.60
N HIS A 162 -29.82 11.40 -6.77
CA HIS A 162 -30.39 12.74 -7.01
C HIS A 162 -30.03 13.33 -8.38
N GLY A 163 -29.17 12.68 -9.15
CA GLY A 163 -28.60 13.23 -10.38
C GLY A 163 -27.51 14.27 -10.11
N THR A 164 -26.64 14.50 -11.11
CA THR A 164 -25.40 15.27 -10.95
C THR A 164 -25.59 16.69 -10.40
N SER A 165 -26.58 17.43 -10.91
CA SER A 165 -26.79 18.83 -10.49
C SER A 165 -27.21 18.93 -9.03
N LYS A 166 -28.16 18.10 -8.58
CA LYS A 166 -28.62 18.11 -7.19
C LYS A 166 -27.57 17.51 -6.25
N ALA A 167 -26.84 16.48 -6.69
CA ALA A 167 -25.72 15.92 -5.94
C ALA A 167 -24.64 16.98 -5.67
N ASN A 168 -24.25 17.77 -6.67
CA ASN A 168 -23.26 18.84 -6.47
C ASN A 168 -23.75 19.88 -5.45
N SER A 169 -25.02 20.28 -5.50
CA SER A 169 -25.60 21.19 -4.50
C SER A 169 -25.60 20.60 -3.08
N ILE A 170 -25.72 19.28 -2.93
CA ILE A 170 -25.63 18.59 -1.64
C ILE A 170 -24.17 18.55 -1.17
N LEU A 171 -23.23 18.25 -2.06
CA LEU A 171 -21.79 18.28 -1.76
C LEU A 171 -21.34 19.68 -1.31
N ASP A 172 -21.84 20.73 -1.96
CA ASP A 172 -21.60 22.11 -1.53
C ASP A 172 -22.19 22.41 -0.14
N ASP A 173 -23.26 21.73 0.27
CA ASP A 173 -23.83 21.84 1.62
C ASP A 173 -22.97 21.11 2.65
N ILE A 174 -22.52 19.90 2.33
CA ILE A 174 -21.57 19.13 3.15
C ILE A 174 -20.31 19.98 3.40
N ASP A 175 -19.78 20.65 2.39
CA ASP A 175 -18.64 21.55 2.55
C ASP A 175 -18.93 22.74 3.46
N ARG A 176 -20.10 23.34 3.34
CA ARG A 176 -20.55 24.40 4.24
C ARG A 176 -20.66 23.91 5.68
N ARG A 177 -21.14 22.69 5.91
CA ARG A 177 -21.21 22.07 7.24
C ARG A 177 -19.82 21.81 7.82
N ILE A 178 -18.89 21.28 7.03
CA ILE A 178 -17.50 21.07 7.43
C ILE A 178 -16.83 22.39 7.80
N ALA A 179 -17.04 23.43 6.99
CA ALA A 179 -16.48 24.77 7.24
C ALA A 179 -17.08 25.45 8.48
N ALA A 180 -18.34 25.13 8.82
CA ALA A 180 -19.04 25.68 9.98
C ALA A 180 -18.62 25.05 11.32
N VAL A 181 -17.79 24.00 11.32
CA VAL A 181 -17.33 23.35 12.55
C VAL A 181 -16.55 24.35 13.42
N ALA A 182 -16.99 24.46 14.68
CA ALA A 182 -16.38 25.35 15.65
C ALA A 182 -14.91 24.97 15.91
N PRO A 183 -14.01 25.95 16.13
CA PRO A 183 -12.63 25.67 16.50
C PRO A 183 -12.58 24.85 17.80
N PHE A 184 -11.79 23.77 17.80
CA PHE A 184 -11.54 22.95 18.99
C PHE A 184 -10.07 22.59 19.08
N THR A 185 -9.54 22.41 20.29
CA THR A 185 -8.14 22.02 20.51
C THR A 185 -7.84 20.68 19.82
N GLY A 186 -6.91 20.69 18.86
CA GLY A 186 -6.58 19.49 18.07
C GLY A 186 -7.50 19.23 16.87
N LEU A 187 -8.35 20.20 16.50
CA LEU A 187 -9.16 20.21 15.28
C LEU A 187 -8.86 21.48 14.47
N ARG A 188 -8.21 21.30 13.32
CA ARG A 188 -7.95 22.39 12.38
C ARG A 188 -9.24 22.69 11.61
N GLN A 189 -9.55 23.96 11.38
CA GLN A 189 -10.68 24.31 10.51
C GLN A 189 -10.34 24.05 9.04
N ILE A 190 -11.32 23.59 8.28
CA ILE A 190 -11.23 23.37 6.84
C ILE A 190 -12.19 24.34 6.13
N PRO A 191 -11.76 25.57 5.83
CA PRO A 191 -12.65 26.61 5.33
C PRO A 191 -13.18 26.35 3.90
N GLN A 192 -12.52 25.47 3.14
CA GLN A 192 -12.89 25.11 1.77
C GLN A 192 -13.60 23.75 1.68
N GLY A 193 -13.92 23.12 2.81
CA GLY A 193 -14.50 21.78 2.84
C GLY A 193 -13.57 20.68 2.30
N TRP A 194 -14.12 19.58 1.80
CA TRP A 194 -13.38 18.37 1.42
C TRP A 194 -12.76 18.40 0.01
N HIS A 195 -13.01 19.44 -0.78
CA HIS A 195 -12.56 19.55 -2.18
C HIS A 195 -11.07 19.92 -2.31
N PHE A 196 -10.20 19.13 -1.71
CA PHE A 196 -8.76 19.31 -1.82
C PHE A 196 -8.22 18.85 -3.17
N LYS A 197 -7.43 19.71 -3.84
CA LYS A 197 -6.65 19.32 -5.03
C LYS A 197 -5.66 18.18 -4.75
N GLN A 198 -5.16 18.12 -3.52
CA GLN A 198 -4.33 17.04 -2.99
C GLN A 198 -4.63 16.89 -1.50
N TRP A 199 -4.96 15.67 -1.06
CA TRP A 199 -5.24 15.38 0.34
C TRP A 199 -3.91 15.12 1.08
N THR A 200 -3.65 15.86 2.15
CA THR A 200 -2.56 15.52 3.09
C THR A 200 -3.07 14.61 4.20
N GLY A 201 -2.16 13.90 4.87
CA GLY A 201 -2.53 13.04 6.00
C GLY A 201 -3.21 13.81 7.14
N ASP A 202 -2.86 15.07 7.36
CA ASP A 202 -3.48 15.90 8.39
C ASP A 202 -4.85 16.42 7.97
N ASP A 203 -5.05 16.75 6.69
CA ASP A 203 -6.37 17.12 6.17
C ASP A 203 -7.34 15.94 6.31
N SER A 204 -6.90 14.72 5.97
CA SER A 204 -7.73 13.52 6.13
C SER A 204 -8.10 13.26 7.59
N LYS A 205 -7.14 13.37 8.53
CA LYS A 205 -7.42 13.16 9.96
C LYS A 205 -8.47 14.13 10.50
N VAL A 206 -8.43 15.39 10.04
CA VAL A 206 -9.39 16.40 10.45
C VAL A 206 -10.76 16.11 9.85
N LEU A 207 -10.82 15.81 8.54
CA LEU A 207 -12.05 15.41 7.88
C LEU A 207 -12.69 14.19 8.57
N MET A 208 -11.92 13.15 8.89
CA MET A 208 -12.42 11.96 9.57
C MET A 208 -13.16 12.27 10.88
N LYS A 209 -12.81 13.36 11.59
CA LYS A 209 -13.48 13.76 12.84
C LYS A 209 -14.83 14.43 12.61
N VAL A 210 -15.05 15.03 11.43
CA VAL A 210 -16.20 15.90 11.16
C VAL A 210 -17.09 15.42 10.02
N TYR A 211 -16.66 14.39 9.29
CA TYR A 211 -17.33 13.96 8.06
C TYR A 211 -18.69 13.30 8.29
N ILE A 212 -18.80 12.38 9.27
CA ILE A 212 -20.06 11.69 9.60
C ILE A 212 -21.20 12.68 9.90
N PRO A 213 -21.06 13.65 10.82
CA PRO A 213 -22.13 14.62 11.05
C PRO A 213 -22.37 15.55 9.85
N ALA A 214 -21.38 15.78 9.00
CA ALA A 214 -21.56 16.60 7.80
C ALA A 214 -22.45 15.94 6.74
N ILE A 215 -22.45 14.61 6.64
CA ILE A 215 -23.27 13.86 5.67
C ILE A 215 -24.65 13.46 6.21
N GLU A 216 -24.94 13.74 7.49
CA GLU A 216 -26.20 13.41 8.13
C GLU A 216 -27.41 14.03 7.39
N GLY A 217 -28.44 13.21 7.15
CA GLY A 217 -29.63 13.60 6.40
C GLY A 217 -29.48 13.55 4.87
N TYR A 218 -28.27 13.24 4.35
CA TYR A 218 -28.02 13.02 2.92
C TYR A 218 -27.77 11.55 2.55
N VAL A 219 -27.45 10.71 3.53
CA VAL A 219 -27.26 9.27 3.37
C VAL A 219 -28.25 8.50 4.26
N PRO A 220 -28.56 7.22 3.95
CA PRO A 220 -29.39 6.39 4.81
C PRO A 220 -28.83 6.29 6.23
N VAL A 221 -29.72 6.18 7.23
CA VAL A 221 -29.33 6.12 8.64
C VAL A 221 -28.41 4.92 8.93
N ASP A 222 -28.57 3.80 8.22
CA ASP A 222 -27.73 2.60 8.39
C ASP A 222 -26.27 2.79 7.97
N VAL A 223 -25.93 3.91 7.33
CA VAL A 223 -24.58 4.27 6.89
C VAL A 223 -23.84 5.13 7.94
N ILE A 224 -24.58 5.73 8.88
CA ILE A 224 -24.10 6.71 9.87
C ILE A 224 -23.72 6.02 11.19
#